data_AF-A0A972GHN1-F1
#
_entry.id   AF-A0A972GHN1-F1
#
_cell.length_a   1.000
_cell.length_b   1.000
_cell.length_c   1.000
_cell.angle_alpha   90.00
_cell.angle_beta   90.00
_cell.angle_gamma   90.00
#
_symmetry.space_group_name_H-M   'P 1'
#
loop_
_entity.id
_entity.type
_entity.pdbx_description
1 polymer ?
#
loop_
_entity_poly.entity_id
_entity_poly.type
_entity_poly.pdbx_seq_one_letter_code
_entity_poly.pdbx_strand_id
1 'polypeptide(L)'
;MLINPRDLYNDLDRLEEIEKASLRLVVQALYEYRDDAHEIFRQESDNASDIGEDITREALDRMGMSRVDQRLFGKVDYKRARYIFHPEYALKQALFVDSKAEKDSYGVARIQITQTSMHVRQVRAGEHIDIAGHLPVILQLRDEEFLTTTAFVKYHYLENEVNCTRQHELEAITVVALPSGMLQDKYNPTCIDTIWIAGPNAPSLGEEFRTRLSFRRLQAKARWRVQKIPMSPHPFSWIS
;
A
#
# COMPACT_ATOMS: atom_id res chain seq x y z
N MET A 1 -5.20 19.79 18.69
CA MET A 1 -4.37 19.01 19.64
C MET A 1 -3.45 18.08 18.86
N LEU A 2 -2.15 17.97 19.20
CA LEU A 2 -1.28 16.95 18.60
C LEU A 2 -1.39 15.67 19.44
N ILE A 3 -1.90 14.58 18.87
CA ILE A 3 -2.06 13.30 19.59
C ILE A 3 -0.83 12.41 19.44
N ASN A 4 -0.57 11.57 20.44
CA ASN A 4 0.50 10.58 20.38
C ASN A 4 0.01 9.34 19.59
N PRO A 5 0.77 8.79 18.61
CA PRO A 5 0.43 7.55 17.93
C PRO A 5 0.08 6.37 18.86
N ARG A 6 0.67 6.30 20.06
CA ARG A 6 0.41 5.26 21.08
C ARG A 6 -1.01 5.33 21.63
N ASP A 7 -1.62 6.51 21.69
CA ASP A 7 -2.97 6.67 22.22
C ASP A 7 -4.00 5.92 21.35
N LEU A 8 -3.66 5.65 20.08
CA LEU A 8 -4.49 4.91 19.13
C LEU A 8 -4.69 3.44 19.49
N TYR A 9 -3.86 2.85 20.37
CA TYR A 9 -4.13 1.49 20.89
C TYR A 9 -5.47 1.41 21.63
N ASN A 10 -5.96 2.54 22.15
CA ASN A 10 -7.23 2.64 22.86
C ASN A 10 -8.39 3.12 21.96
N ASP A 11 -8.13 3.49 20.71
CA ASP A 11 -9.12 4.03 19.76
C ASP A 11 -8.79 3.53 18.34
N LEU A 12 -9.07 2.25 18.10
CA LEU A 12 -8.78 1.59 16.83
C LEU A 12 -9.66 2.10 15.69
N ASP A 13 -10.85 2.63 15.96
CA ASP A 13 -11.71 3.21 14.94
C ASP A 13 -11.07 4.51 14.40
N ARG A 14 -10.53 5.36 15.28
CA ARG A 14 -9.75 6.54 14.85
C ARG A 14 -8.53 6.16 14.03
N LEU A 15 -7.82 5.09 14.41
CA LEU A 15 -6.71 4.58 13.60
C LEU A 15 -7.16 4.21 12.19
N GLU A 16 -8.30 3.54 12.04
CA GLU A 16 -8.85 3.20 10.73
C GLU A 16 -9.24 4.45 9.92
N GLU A 17 -9.84 5.46 10.56
CA GLU A 17 -10.15 6.73 9.90
C GLU A 17 -8.89 7.42 9.36
N ILE A 18 -7.80 7.36 10.12
CA ILE A 18 -6.50 7.90 9.75
C ILE A 18 -5.91 7.15 8.54
N GLU A 19 -5.94 5.81 8.57
CA GLU A 19 -5.53 4.98 7.43
C GLU A 19 -6.40 5.23 6.19
N LYS A 20 -7.72 5.41 6.37
CA LYS A 20 -8.68 5.74 5.29
C LYS A 20 -8.42 7.11 4.70
N ALA A 21 -8.15 8.12 5.52
CA ALA A 21 -7.78 9.44 5.05
C ALA A 21 -6.46 9.42 4.26
N SER A 22 -5.50 8.62 4.72
CA SER A 22 -4.21 8.43 4.04
C SER A 22 -4.37 7.73 2.69
N LEU A 23 -5.20 6.69 2.63
CA LEU A 23 -5.56 6.04 1.37
C LEU A 23 -6.23 7.01 0.40
N ARG A 24 -7.17 7.83 0.88
CA ARG A 24 -7.87 8.83 0.05
C ARG A 24 -6.91 9.81 -0.60
N LEU A 25 -5.88 10.26 0.12
CA LEU A 25 -4.85 11.11 -0.45
C LEU A 25 -4.12 10.42 -1.60
N VAL A 26 -3.67 9.17 -1.40
CA VAL A 26 -2.94 8.43 -2.44
C VAL A 26 -3.83 8.17 -3.66
N VAL A 27 -5.08 7.78 -3.42
CA VAL A 27 -6.06 7.55 -4.49
C VAL A 27 -6.35 8.83 -5.27
N GLN A 28 -6.57 9.95 -4.58
CA GLN A 28 -6.85 11.23 -5.24
C GLN A 28 -5.66 11.69 -6.10
N ALA A 29 -4.45 11.60 -5.56
CA ALA A 29 -3.23 11.95 -6.29
C ALA A 29 -3.07 11.13 -7.58
N LEU A 30 -3.26 9.81 -7.49
CA LEU A 30 -3.16 8.93 -8.66
C LEU A 30 -4.32 9.09 -9.63
N TYR A 31 -5.53 9.36 -9.14
CA TYR A 31 -6.67 9.60 -10.01
C TYR A 31 -6.48 10.87 -10.84
N GLU A 32 -6.01 11.97 -10.22
CA GLU A 32 -5.71 13.21 -10.94
C GLU A 32 -4.53 13.05 -11.92
N TYR A 33 -3.60 12.16 -11.62
CA TYR A 33 -2.42 11.89 -12.46
C TYR A 33 -2.61 10.77 -13.49
N ARG A 34 -3.80 10.14 -13.56
CA ARG A 34 -3.98 8.87 -14.31
C ARG A 34 -3.76 8.98 -15.82
N ASP A 35 -4.06 10.14 -16.40
CA ASP A 35 -3.91 10.36 -17.85
C ASP A 35 -2.42 10.52 -18.20
N ASP A 36 -1.68 11.26 -17.38
CA ASP A 36 -0.22 11.37 -17.48
C ASP A 36 0.42 9.99 -17.25
N ALA A 37 -0.02 9.26 -16.22
CA ALA A 37 0.44 7.89 -15.93
C ALA A 37 0.23 6.92 -17.10
N HIS A 38 -0.93 6.99 -17.76
CA HIS A 38 -1.22 6.18 -18.94
C HIS A 38 -0.28 6.51 -20.11
N GLU A 39 0.00 7.80 -20.34
CA GLU A 39 0.93 8.22 -21.37
C GLU A 39 2.36 7.75 -21.08
N ILE A 40 2.82 7.91 -19.83
CA ILE A 40 4.13 7.47 -19.37
C ILE A 40 4.30 5.96 -19.56
N PHE A 41 3.35 5.14 -19.10
CA PHE A 41 3.37 3.68 -19.30
C PHE A 41 3.49 3.31 -20.78
N ARG A 42 2.82 4.04 -21.68
CA ARG A 42 2.82 3.76 -23.11
C ARG A 42 4.12 4.17 -23.81
N GLN A 43 4.72 5.28 -23.40
CA GLN A 43 5.88 5.86 -24.08
C GLN A 43 7.21 5.32 -23.55
N GLU A 44 7.30 5.01 -22.27
CA GLU A 44 8.55 4.56 -21.66
C GLU A 44 8.86 3.10 -21.98
N SER A 45 10.15 2.83 -22.20
CA SER A 45 10.68 1.49 -22.50
C SER A 45 11.30 0.79 -21.29
N ASP A 46 11.31 1.45 -20.14
CA ASP A 46 11.88 0.94 -18.90
C ASP A 46 11.03 -0.22 -18.33
N ASN A 47 11.53 -0.88 -17.29
CA ASN A 47 10.76 -1.92 -16.65
C ASN A 47 9.50 -1.30 -16.04
N ALA A 48 8.33 -1.87 -16.33
CA ALA A 48 7.05 -1.44 -15.78
C ALA A 48 7.04 -1.24 -14.26
N SER A 49 7.90 -1.95 -13.52
CA SER A 49 8.08 -1.76 -12.08
C SER A 49 8.65 -0.37 -11.77
N ASP A 50 9.73 0.02 -12.45
CA ASP A 50 10.41 1.31 -12.27
C ASP A 50 9.48 2.46 -12.70
N ILE A 51 8.79 2.29 -13.84
CA ILE A 51 7.76 3.22 -14.33
C ILE A 51 6.66 3.45 -13.26
N GLY A 52 6.18 2.37 -12.64
CA GLY A 52 5.18 2.46 -11.58
C GLY A 52 5.68 3.20 -10.33
N GLU A 53 6.95 3.04 -9.96
CA GLU A 53 7.56 3.78 -8.85
C GLU A 53 7.63 5.28 -9.12
N ASP A 54 8.02 5.65 -10.33
CA ASP A 54 8.19 7.05 -10.74
C ASP A 54 6.84 7.76 -10.81
N ILE A 55 5.83 7.15 -11.44
CA ILE A 55 4.46 7.66 -11.47
C ILE A 55 3.90 7.88 -10.06
N THR A 56 4.10 6.92 -9.16
CA THR A 56 3.65 7.06 -7.76
C THR A 56 4.30 8.26 -7.09
N ARG A 57 5.62 8.44 -7.29
CA ARG A 57 6.38 9.54 -6.70
C ARG A 57 5.92 10.88 -7.23
N GLU A 58 5.81 11.01 -8.55
CA GLU A 58 5.40 12.24 -9.23
C GLU A 58 3.97 12.64 -8.87
N ALA A 59 3.02 11.69 -8.89
CA ALA A 59 1.63 11.96 -8.51
C ALA A 59 1.53 12.49 -7.07
N LEU A 60 2.24 11.86 -6.13
CA LEU A 60 2.20 12.24 -4.71
C LEU A 60 2.94 13.55 -4.43
N ASP A 61 4.07 13.81 -5.10
CA ASP A 61 4.79 15.07 -4.95
C ASP A 61 4.04 16.24 -5.60
N ARG A 62 3.33 16.01 -6.72
CA ARG A 62 2.46 17.01 -7.38
C ARG A 62 1.27 17.40 -6.52
N MET A 63 0.60 16.42 -5.90
CA MET A 63 -0.51 16.68 -4.96
C MET A 63 -0.06 17.49 -3.74
N GLY A 64 1.16 17.26 -3.28
CA GLY A 64 1.73 17.92 -2.11
C GLY A 64 1.20 17.36 -0.79
N MET A 65 1.98 17.55 0.28
CA MET A 65 1.64 17.08 1.63
C MET A 65 2.21 18.03 2.69
N SER A 66 1.59 18.06 3.87
CA SER A 66 2.10 18.72 5.07
C SER A 66 3.32 17.96 5.63
N ARG A 67 4.52 18.28 5.13
CA ARG A 67 5.76 17.55 5.44
C ARG A 67 6.27 17.83 6.86
N VAL A 68 6.86 16.82 7.48
CA VAL A 68 7.72 16.96 8.66
C VAL A 68 9.16 16.87 8.16
N ASP A 69 10.05 17.73 8.65
CA ASP A 69 11.47 17.73 8.27
C ASP A 69 12.24 16.58 8.94
N GLN A 70 11.86 15.36 8.58
CA GLN A 70 12.49 14.11 8.99
C GLN A 70 12.59 13.16 7.81
N ARG A 71 13.79 12.63 7.59
CA ARG A 71 14.05 11.67 6.52
C ARG A 71 13.70 10.25 7.00
N LEU A 72 12.81 9.59 6.28
CA LEU A 72 12.53 8.16 6.47
C LEU A 72 13.57 7.32 5.72
N PHE A 73 14.07 6.26 6.36
CA PHE A 73 14.98 5.29 5.75
C PHE A 73 14.23 4.00 5.41
N GLY A 74 14.76 3.22 4.45
CA GLY A 74 14.19 1.96 4.02
C GLY A 74 14.14 1.81 2.50
N LYS A 75 13.79 0.62 2.02
CA LYS A 75 13.74 0.29 0.59
C LYS A 75 12.42 0.60 -0.10
N VAL A 76 11.41 1.08 0.63
CA VAL A 76 10.11 1.45 0.06
C VAL A 76 10.25 2.62 -0.93
N ASP A 77 9.58 2.49 -2.08
CA ASP A 77 9.70 3.36 -3.26
C ASP A 77 9.37 4.82 -2.94
N TYR A 78 8.22 5.06 -2.30
CA TYR A 78 7.84 6.37 -1.80
C TYR A 78 7.66 6.34 -0.27
N LYS A 79 8.29 7.29 0.41
CA LYS A 79 8.23 7.41 1.86
C LYS A 79 8.27 8.86 2.29
N ARG A 80 7.38 9.26 3.19
CA ARG A 80 7.29 10.64 3.67
C ARG A 80 6.87 10.73 5.14
N ALA A 81 7.65 11.48 5.92
CA ALA A 81 7.22 11.96 7.23
C ALA A 81 6.30 13.17 7.04
N ARG A 82 5.12 13.15 7.63
CA ARG A 82 4.09 14.18 7.43
C ARG A 82 3.19 14.36 8.64
N TYR A 83 2.50 15.49 8.67
CA TYR A 83 1.33 15.68 9.52
C TYR A 83 0.07 15.20 8.78
N ILE A 84 -0.84 14.62 9.54
CA ILE A 84 -2.25 14.48 9.19
C ILE A 84 -3.01 15.49 10.02
N PHE A 85 -3.86 16.27 9.36
CA PHE A 85 -4.76 17.22 10.01
C PHE A 85 -6.19 16.70 9.94
N HIS A 86 -6.77 16.48 11.10
CA HIS A 86 -8.18 16.23 11.33
C HIS A 86 -8.79 17.45 12.04
N PRO A 87 -10.09 17.76 11.88
CA PRO A 87 -10.70 18.90 12.58
C PRO A 87 -10.42 18.97 14.08
N GLU A 88 -10.34 17.80 14.73
CA GLU A 88 -10.12 17.67 16.18
C GLU A 88 -8.62 17.55 16.58
N TYR A 89 -7.77 17.08 15.67
CA TYR A 89 -6.39 16.71 16.04
C TYR A 89 -5.40 16.77 14.87
N ALA A 90 -4.12 16.82 15.21
CA ALA A 90 -3.02 16.54 14.32
C ALA A 90 -2.31 15.27 14.76
N LEU A 91 -1.72 14.53 13.83
CA LEU A 91 -0.89 13.35 14.09
C LEU A 91 0.34 13.37 13.18
N LYS A 92 1.49 12.92 13.68
CA LYS A 92 2.67 12.63 12.86
C LYS A 92 2.57 11.23 12.27
N GLN A 93 2.75 11.12 10.96
CA GLN A 93 2.67 9.89 10.19
C GLN A 93 3.96 9.66 9.39
N ALA A 94 4.42 8.41 9.39
CA ALA A 94 5.38 7.88 8.44
C ALA A 94 4.61 7.12 7.36
N LEU A 95 4.35 7.79 6.23
CA LEU A 95 3.63 7.20 5.10
C LEU A 95 4.61 6.44 4.21
N PHE A 96 4.34 5.16 3.99
CA PHE A 96 5.07 4.28 3.09
C PHE A 96 4.14 3.85 1.96
N VAL A 97 4.55 4.07 0.70
CA VAL A 97 3.81 3.68 -0.49
C VAL A 97 4.73 2.87 -1.39
N ASP A 98 4.34 1.63 -1.65
CA ASP A 98 5.10 0.67 -2.44
C ASP A 98 4.32 0.35 -3.74
N SER A 99 4.99 0.45 -4.86
CA SER A 99 4.45 0.34 -6.21
C SER A 99 4.71 -1.06 -6.75
N LYS A 100 3.75 -1.59 -7.52
CA LYS A 100 3.84 -2.90 -8.16
C LYS A 100 3.22 -2.82 -9.54
N ALA A 101 3.92 -3.32 -10.55
CA ALA A 101 3.37 -3.47 -11.89
C ALA A 101 3.16 -4.95 -12.21
N GLU A 102 1.94 -5.33 -12.60
CA GLU A 102 1.57 -6.72 -12.86
C GLU A 102 0.62 -6.83 -14.06
N LYS A 103 0.80 -7.86 -14.91
CA LYS A 103 -0.02 -8.08 -16.11
C LYS A 103 -1.30 -8.86 -15.82
N ASP A 104 -1.20 -9.96 -15.06
CA ASP A 104 -2.28 -10.95 -14.95
C ASP A 104 -2.85 -11.12 -13.53
N SER A 105 -2.28 -10.44 -12.53
CA SER A 105 -2.53 -10.75 -11.12
C SER A 105 -3.46 -9.76 -10.41
N TYR A 106 -4.68 -9.55 -10.88
CA TYR A 106 -5.53 -8.45 -10.39
C TYR A 106 -5.93 -8.49 -8.89
N GLY A 107 -6.08 -9.68 -8.31
CA GLY A 107 -6.72 -9.86 -7.01
C GLY A 107 -5.81 -9.91 -5.78
N VAL A 108 -4.50 -9.78 -5.95
CA VAL A 108 -3.51 -9.98 -4.87
C VAL A 108 -2.32 -9.02 -4.98
N ALA A 109 -1.64 -8.75 -3.88
CA ALA A 109 -0.33 -8.08 -3.87
C ALA A 109 0.71 -8.96 -3.17
N ARG A 110 1.93 -9.06 -3.73
CA ARG A 110 3.06 -9.75 -3.07
C ARG A 110 3.66 -8.84 -2.00
N ILE A 111 3.76 -9.33 -0.78
CA ILE A 111 4.20 -8.55 0.39
C ILE A 111 5.43 -9.21 0.99
N GLN A 112 6.48 -8.41 1.19
CA GLN A 112 7.64 -8.79 1.99
C GLN A 112 7.37 -8.50 3.47
N ILE A 113 7.98 -9.26 4.37
CA ILE A 113 7.77 -9.09 5.81
C ILE A 113 8.20 -7.69 6.31
N THR A 114 9.13 -7.05 5.60
CA THR A 114 9.61 -5.68 5.82
C THR A 114 8.60 -4.59 5.44
N GLN A 115 7.52 -4.94 4.75
CA GLN A 115 6.48 -4.02 4.29
C GLN A 115 5.21 -4.05 5.18
N THR A 116 5.16 -4.93 6.18
CA THR A 116 4.01 -5.09 7.07
C THR A 116 4.44 -5.01 8.53
N SER A 117 3.60 -4.38 9.35
CA SER A 117 3.72 -4.39 10.81
C SER A 117 2.84 -5.47 11.47
N MET A 118 1.97 -6.11 10.69
CA MET A 118 1.12 -7.19 11.16
C MET A 118 1.88 -8.51 11.22
N HIS A 119 1.48 -9.39 12.14
CA HIS A 119 1.79 -10.81 12.03
C HIS A 119 1.07 -11.42 10.83
N VAL A 120 1.77 -12.30 10.12
CA VAL A 120 1.26 -13.11 9.02
C VAL A 120 0.86 -14.47 9.58
N ARG A 121 -0.40 -14.58 10.03
CA ARG A 121 -1.01 -15.85 10.43
C ARG A 121 -1.76 -16.43 9.23
N GLN A 122 -1.33 -17.60 8.76
CA GLN A 122 -2.00 -18.32 7.67
C GLN A 122 -1.73 -19.82 7.71
N VAL A 123 -2.50 -20.59 6.92
CA VAL A 123 -2.21 -21.99 6.64
C VAL A 123 -1.39 -22.08 5.36
N ARG A 124 -0.24 -22.75 5.40
CA ARG A 124 0.64 -22.96 4.25
C ARG A 124 1.06 -24.42 4.16
N ALA A 125 0.73 -25.09 3.07
CA ALA A 125 1.01 -26.52 2.87
C ALA A 125 0.50 -27.41 4.04
N GLY A 126 -0.65 -27.05 4.61
CA GLY A 126 -1.24 -27.75 5.76
C GLY A 126 -0.73 -27.26 7.14
N GLU A 127 0.38 -26.53 7.17
CA GLU A 127 0.99 -26.05 8.40
C GLU A 127 0.48 -24.66 8.82
N HIS A 128 0.32 -24.47 10.12
CA HIS A 128 -0.01 -23.17 10.69
C HIS A 128 1.27 -22.36 10.86
N ILE A 129 1.34 -21.21 10.21
CA ILE A 129 2.47 -20.29 10.36
C ILE A 129 2.02 -19.00 11.05
N ASP A 130 2.89 -18.45 11.89
CA ASP A 130 2.78 -17.13 12.49
C ASP A 130 4.16 -16.46 12.38
N ILE A 131 4.25 -15.44 11.53
CA ILE A 131 5.51 -14.73 11.26
C ILE A 131 5.28 -13.25 11.50
N ALA A 132 6.05 -12.66 12.42
CA ALA A 132 5.95 -11.26 12.76
C ALA A 132 6.41 -10.36 11.60
N GLY A 133 5.63 -9.32 11.30
CA GLY A 133 6.05 -8.22 10.43
C GLY A 133 7.28 -7.50 10.99
N HIS A 134 8.14 -7.00 10.11
CA HIS A 134 9.36 -6.28 10.50
C HIS A 134 9.19 -4.75 10.48
N LEU A 135 8.09 -4.26 9.91
CA LEU A 135 7.82 -2.83 9.90
C LEU A 135 7.28 -2.41 11.28
N PRO A 136 7.85 -1.40 11.95
CA PRO A 136 7.35 -0.97 13.25
C PRO A 136 5.98 -0.30 13.10
N VAL A 137 5.06 -0.60 14.01
CA VAL A 137 3.73 0.04 14.09
C VAL A 137 3.84 1.55 14.34
N ILE A 138 4.76 1.92 15.23
CA ILE A 138 5.12 3.31 15.54
C ILE A 138 6.61 3.43 15.27
N LEU A 139 6.97 4.29 14.33
CA LEU A 139 8.36 4.57 14.00
C LEU A 139 8.90 5.67 14.93
N GLN A 140 9.92 5.34 15.70
CA GLN A 140 10.68 6.30 16.50
C GLN A 140 11.81 6.88 15.64
N LEU A 141 11.82 8.20 15.46
CA LEU A 141 12.93 8.91 14.82
C LEU A 141 13.36 10.07 15.71
N ARG A 142 14.60 10.01 16.21
CA ARG A 142 15.08 10.92 17.26
C ARG A 142 14.10 10.86 18.45
N ASP A 143 13.61 12.00 18.90
CA ASP A 143 12.66 12.12 20.02
C ASP A 143 11.19 12.21 19.55
N GLU A 144 10.91 11.84 18.30
CA GLU A 144 9.58 11.94 17.71
C GLU A 144 9.00 10.57 17.32
N GLU A 145 7.70 10.42 17.54
CA GLU A 145 6.93 9.22 17.20
C GLU A 145 6.04 9.48 15.99
N PHE A 146 6.07 8.54 15.04
CA PHE A 146 5.26 8.58 13.83
C PHE A 146 4.41 7.32 13.73
N LEU A 147 3.10 7.48 13.47
CA LEU A 147 2.28 6.35 13.08
C LEU A 147 2.75 5.84 11.72
N THR A 148 3.12 4.57 11.65
CA THR A 148 3.43 3.95 10.38
C THR A 148 2.14 3.62 9.62
N THR A 149 2.07 4.01 8.35
CA THR A 149 0.95 3.66 7.48
C THR A 149 1.48 3.19 6.14
N THR A 150 1.04 2.00 5.73
CA THR A 150 1.48 1.38 4.48
C THR A 150 0.35 1.35 3.46
N ALA A 151 0.63 1.86 2.27
CA ALA A 151 -0.22 1.68 1.10
C ALA A 151 0.55 0.95 -0.01
N PHE A 152 -0.18 0.20 -0.83
CA PHE A 152 0.34 -0.39 -2.05
C PHE A 152 -0.37 0.21 -3.25
N VAL A 153 0.38 0.58 -4.27
CA VAL A 153 -0.13 1.02 -5.56
C VAL A 153 0.17 -0.07 -6.58
N LYS A 154 -0.86 -0.60 -7.21
CA LYS A 154 -0.74 -1.67 -8.17
C LYS A 154 -1.19 -1.18 -9.54
N TYR A 155 -0.25 -1.07 -10.46
CA TYR A 155 -0.49 -0.76 -11.87
C TYR A 155 -0.78 -2.04 -12.62
N HIS A 156 -1.97 -2.12 -13.20
CA HIS A 156 -2.37 -3.25 -14.04
C HIS A 156 -2.26 -2.83 -15.49
N TYR A 157 -1.48 -3.57 -16.27
CA TYR A 157 -1.17 -3.21 -17.64
C TYR A 157 -1.17 -4.44 -18.55
N LEU A 158 -1.41 -4.22 -19.84
CA LEU A 158 -1.19 -5.20 -20.89
C LEU A 158 0.11 -4.90 -21.61
N GLU A 159 0.75 -5.94 -22.14
CA GLU A 159 1.80 -5.78 -23.14
C GLU A 159 1.22 -5.98 -24.52
N ASN A 160 1.37 -4.95 -25.35
CA ASN A 160 1.03 -4.99 -26.76
C ASN A 160 2.30 -4.86 -27.60
N GLU A 161 2.29 -5.43 -28.80
CA GLU A 161 3.35 -5.23 -29.79
C GLU A 161 2.82 -4.34 -30.91
N VAL A 162 3.37 -3.13 -31.03
CA VAL A 162 2.99 -2.16 -32.05
C VAL A 162 4.24 -1.83 -32.86
N ASN A 163 4.19 -2.07 -34.17
CA ASN A 163 5.33 -1.84 -35.09
C ASN A 163 6.63 -2.50 -34.59
N CYS A 164 6.57 -3.75 -34.12
CA CYS A 164 7.70 -4.51 -33.55
C CYS A 164 8.32 -3.89 -32.29
N THR A 165 7.60 -2.98 -31.61
CA THR A 165 8.02 -2.38 -30.34
C THR A 165 7.01 -2.77 -29.26
N ARG A 166 7.50 -3.23 -28.10
CA ARG A 166 6.63 -3.51 -26.95
C ARG A 166 6.15 -2.20 -26.35
N GLN A 167 4.84 -2.11 -26.13
CA GLN A 167 4.20 -1.01 -25.44
C GLN A 167 3.41 -1.55 -24.24
N HIS A 168 3.49 -0.86 -23.12
CA HIS A 168 2.67 -1.15 -21.96
C HIS A 168 1.41 -0.29 -21.99
N GLU A 169 0.25 -0.93 -21.99
CA GLU A 169 -1.03 -0.24 -21.93
C GLU A 169 -1.59 -0.34 -20.51
N LEU A 170 -1.63 0.77 -19.78
CA LEU A 170 -2.16 0.81 -18.42
C LEU A 170 -3.68 0.65 -18.45
N GLU A 171 -4.23 -0.37 -17.81
CA GLU A 171 -5.68 -0.64 -17.79
C GLU A 171 -6.37 -0.04 -16.56
N ALA A 172 -5.71 -0.10 -15.41
CA ALA A 172 -6.22 0.39 -14.14
C ALA A 172 -5.11 0.53 -13.09
N ILE A 173 -5.39 1.31 -12.05
CA ILE A 173 -4.55 1.39 -10.86
C ILE A 173 -5.36 0.91 -9.66
N THR A 174 -4.82 0.01 -8.84
CA THR A 174 -5.43 -0.40 -7.58
C THR A 174 -4.60 0.10 -6.41
N VAL A 175 -5.23 0.85 -5.51
CA VAL A 175 -4.58 1.37 -4.30
C VAL A 175 -5.12 0.61 -3.10
N VAL A 176 -4.22 0.13 -2.24
CA VAL A 176 -4.57 -0.70 -1.10
C VAL A 176 -3.98 -0.13 0.18
N ALA A 177 -4.79 0.06 1.21
CA ALA A 177 -4.32 0.39 2.56
C ALA A 177 -4.12 -0.90 3.37
N LEU A 178 -2.87 -1.25 3.64
CA LEU A 178 -2.56 -2.38 4.51
C LEU A 178 -2.82 -1.99 5.97
N PRO A 179 -3.59 -2.79 6.73
CA PRO A 179 -3.87 -2.47 8.13
C PRO A 179 -2.59 -2.44 8.98
N SER A 180 -2.54 -1.51 9.93
CA SER A 180 -1.55 -1.47 11.00
C SER A 180 -1.57 -2.75 11.85
N GLY A 181 -0.42 -3.06 12.46
CA GLY A 181 -0.29 -4.15 13.44
C GLY A 181 -1.19 -3.95 14.67
N MET A 182 -1.59 -2.72 14.99
CA MET A 182 -2.62 -2.43 16.00
C MET A 182 -3.97 -3.09 15.69
N LEU A 183 -4.25 -3.35 14.41
CA LEU A 183 -5.52 -3.92 13.95
C LEU A 183 -5.43 -5.45 13.74
N GLN A 184 -4.43 -6.11 14.34
CA GLN A 184 -4.17 -7.55 14.19
C GLN A 184 -5.43 -8.39 14.41
N ASP A 185 -6.13 -8.20 15.52
CA ASP A 185 -7.27 -9.02 15.89
C ASP A 185 -8.49 -8.81 14.99
N LYS A 186 -8.57 -7.67 14.29
CA LYS A 186 -9.63 -7.40 13.32
C LYS A 186 -9.33 -8.04 11.97
N TYR A 187 -8.09 -7.91 11.48
CA TYR A 187 -7.73 -8.29 10.11
C TYR A 187 -7.08 -9.64 9.96
N ASN A 188 -6.37 -10.11 10.98
CA ASN A 188 -5.75 -11.42 10.97
C ASN A 188 -5.67 -12.03 12.39
N PRO A 189 -6.82 -12.27 13.04
CA PRO A 189 -6.84 -12.88 14.38
C PRO A 189 -6.27 -14.31 14.37
N THR A 190 -6.56 -15.10 13.34
CA THR A 190 -6.15 -16.52 13.26
C THR A 190 -5.57 -16.88 11.90
N CYS A 191 -5.01 -18.08 11.75
CA CYS A 191 -4.53 -18.58 10.46
C CYS A 191 -5.66 -18.88 9.44
N ILE A 192 -6.92 -18.94 9.90
CA ILE A 192 -8.10 -19.21 9.08
C ILE A 192 -8.82 -17.90 8.74
N ASP A 193 -9.07 -17.05 9.75
CA ASP A 193 -9.57 -15.70 9.55
C ASP A 193 -8.40 -14.74 9.31
N THR A 194 -8.05 -14.59 8.03
CA THR A 194 -6.84 -13.90 7.59
C THR A 194 -7.07 -13.14 6.28
N ILE A 195 -6.29 -12.09 6.05
CA ILE A 195 -6.20 -11.41 4.75
C ILE A 195 -5.07 -11.96 3.88
N TRP A 196 -4.25 -12.87 4.42
CA TRP A 196 -3.09 -13.44 3.75
C TRP A 196 -3.44 -14.70 2.96
N ILE A 197 -2.69 -14.95 1.89
CA ILE A 197 -2.64 -16.24 1.20
C ILE A 197 -1.17 -16.58 0.89
N ALA A 198 -0.91 -17.86 0.62
CA ALA A 198 0.42 -18.35 0.36
C ALA A 198 1.11 -17.57 -0.79
N GLY A 199 2.30 -17.03 -0.49
CA GLY A 199 3.19 -16.42 -1.44
C GLY A 199 4.06 -17.44 -2.19
N PRO A 200 4.67 -17.04 -3.32
CA PRO A 200 5.71 -17.82 -3.97
C PRO A 200 6.98 -17.65 -3.13
N ASN A 201 7.28 -18.60 -2.27
CA ASN A 201 8.59 -18.66 -1.63
C ASN A 201 9.13 -20.04 -1.97
N ALA A 202 10.40 -20.11 -2.32
CA ALA A 202 11.18 -21.34 -2.31
C ALA A 202 12.08 -21.32 -1.06
N PRO A 203 11.60 -21.78 0.12
CA PRO A 203 12.42 -21.80 1.33
C PRO A 203 13.73 -22.58 1.16
N SER A 204 13.74 -23.55 0.23
CA SER A 204 14.91 -24.32 -0.17
C SER A 204 16.04 -23.49 -0.81
N LEU A 205 15.78 -22.26 -1.25
CA LEU A 205 16.76 -21.34 -1.85
C LEU A 205 17.22 -20.22 -0.89
N GLY A 206 16.80 -20.25 0.39
CA GLY A 206 17.18 -19.22 1.37
C GLY A 206 16.52 -17.86 1.17
N GLU A 207 15.44 -17.79 0.38
CA GLU A 207 14.71 -16.55 0.13
C GLU A 207 14.00 -16.03 1.39
N GLU A 208 14.00 -14.71 1.60
CA GLU A 208 13.21 -14.08 2.65
C GLU A 208 11.72 -14.41 2.51
N PHE A 209 11.04 -14.56 3.65
CA PHE A 209 9.62 -14.89 3.66
C PHE A 209 8.78 -13.83 2.95
N ARG A 210 8.00 -14.28 1.97
CA ARG A 210 6.99 -13.47 1.26
C ARG A 210 5.61 -14.06 1.47
N THR A 211 4.60 -13.20 1.40
CA THR A 211 3.19 -13.60 1.43
C THR A 211 2.43 -12.86 0.35
N ARG A 212 1.16 -13.18 0.16
CA ARG A 212 0.27 -12.42 -0.71
C ARG A 212 -0.88 -11.85 0.11
N LEU A 213 -1.17 -10.57 -0.06
CA LEU A 213 -2.38 -9.94 0.43
C LEU A 213 -3.53 -10.26 -0.54
N SER A 214 -4.62 -10.83 -0.04
CA SER A 214 -5.83 -11.06 -0.84
C SER A 214 -6.76 -9.86 -0.77
N PHE A 215 -6.99 -9.20 -1.91
CA PHE A 215 -7.87 -8.02 -1.96
C PHE A 215 -9.31 -8.40 -1.62
N ARG A 216 -9.79 -9.55 -2.07
CA ARG A 216 -11.12 -10.06 -1.73
C ARG A 216 -11.30 -10.25 -0.22
N ARG A 217 -10.33 -10.89 0.46
CA ARG A 217 -10.41 -11.11 1.91
C ARG A 217 -10.33 -9.80 2.69
N LEU A 218 -9.47 -8.87 2.23
CA LEU A 218 -9.37 -7.54 2.82
C LEU A 218 -10.67 -6.75 2.67
N GLN A 219 -11.28 -6.74 1.48
CA GLN A 219 -12.54 -6.07 1.20
C GLN A 219 -13.73 -6.67 1.96
N ALA A 220 -13.70 -7.98 2.22
CA ALA A 220 -14.71 -8.63 3.06
C ALA A 220 -14.69 -8.11 4.51
N LYS A 221 -13.53 -7.65 4.99
CA LYS A 221 -13.38 -7.03 6.32
C LYS A 221 -13.61 -5.51 6.31
N ALA A 222 -13.08 -4.83 5.31
CA ALA A 222 -13.30 -3.39 5.10
C ALA A 222 -13.14 -3.04 3.62
N ARG A 223 -14.28 -2.84 2.94
CA ARG A 223 -14.33 -2.60 1.48
C ARG A 223 -13.48 -1.41 1.03
N TRP A 224 -13.45 -0.35 1.83
CA TRP A 224 -12.72 0.87 1.51
C TRP A 224 -11.21 0.68 1.39
N ARG A 225 -10.63 -0.39 1.96
CA ARG A 225 -9.18 -0.60 1.95
C ARG A 225 -8.60 -0.92 0.59
N VAL A 226 -9.44 -1.23 -0.40
CA VAL A 226 -9.01 -1.50 -1.78
C VAL A 226 -9.83 -0.61 -2.70
N GLN A 227 -9.18 0.30 -3.39
CA GLN A 227 -9.78 1.21 -4.37
C GLN A 227 -9.23 0.89 -5.76
N LYS A 228 -10.10 0.84 -6.76
CA LYS A 228 -9.72 0.66 -8.16
C LYS A 228 -10.01 1.95 -8.92
N ILE A 229 -8.96 2.55 -9.46
CA ILE A 229 -8.98 3.72 -10.31
C ILE A 229 -9.02 3.23 -11.77
N PRO A 230 -10.11 3.46 -12.51
CA PRO A 230 -10.16 3.12 -13.92
C PRO A 230 -9.43 4.18 -14.76
N MET A 231 -8.98 3.83 -15.97
CA MET A 231 -8.47 4.81 -16.93
C MET A 231 -9.59 5.63 -17.57
N SER A 232 -9.25 6.83 -18.04
CA SER A 232 -10.16 7.69 -18.78
C SER A 232 -10.73 6.96 -20.02
N PRO A 233 -12.01 7.20 -20.38
CA PRO A 233 -12.91 8.22 -19.85
C PRO A 233 -13.75 7.78 -18.63
N HIS A 234 -13.46 6.63 -18.03
CA HIS A 234 -14.32 6.09 -16.96
C HIS A 234 -14.18 6.89 -15.66
N PRO A 235 -15.29 7.31 -15.03
CA PRO A 235 -15.23 8.05 -13.77
C PRO A 235 -14.85 7.13 -12.61
N PHE A 236 -14.11 7.68 -11.63
CA PHE A 236 -13.83 6.99 -10.38
C PHE A 236 -14.98 7.14 -9.37
N SER A 237 -15.27 6.07 -8.63
CA SER A 237 -16.23 6.06 -7.53
C SER A 237 -15.62 5.46 -6.28
N TRP A 238 -15.73 6.18 -5.15
CA TRP A 238 -15.25 5.68 -3.86
C TRP A 238 -16.01 4.43 -3.41
N ILE A 239 -15.27 3.39 -3.05
CA ILE A 239 -15.83 2.24 -2.35
C ILE A 239 -15.85 2.59 -0.85
N SER A 240 -17.05 2.68 -0.27
CA SER A 240 -17.29 3.07 1.13
C SER A 240 -17.09 1.95 2.13
#